data_AF-F2L539-F1
#
_entry.id   AF-F2L539-F1
#
_cell.length_a   1.000
_cell.length_b   1.000
_cell.length_c   1.000
_cell.angle_alpha   90.00
_cell.angle_beta   90.00
_cell.angle_gamma   90.00
#
_symmetry.space_group_name_H-M   'P 1'
#
loop_
_entity.id
_entity.type
_entity.pdbx_description
1 polymer ?
#
loop_
_entity_poly.entity_id
_entity_poly.type
_entity_poly.pdbx_seq_one_letter_code
_entity_poly.pdbx_strand_id
1 'polypeptide(L)' 'MRYLAVVCPRCGMASAAKSGAKSHVCPFCGARIDLERASVIASGTAEEVRKAVARHNEGLRKPGGGARKTADGM' A
#
# COMPACT_ATOMS: atom_id res chain seq x y z
N MET A 1 -17.04 7.54 -2.56
CA MET A 1 -15.97 6.76 -3.22
C MET A 1 -15.48 5.69 -2.25
N ARG A 2 -15.23 4.47 -2.73
CA ARG A 2 -14.81 3.35 -1.88
C ARG A 2 -13.31 3.09 -2.05
N TYR A 3 -12.65 2.76 -0.95
CA TYR A 3 -11.23 2.47 -0.89
C TYR A 3 -11.03 1.05 -0.35
N LEU A 4 -9.88 0.48 -0.67
CA LEU A 4 -9.43 -0.84 -0.24
C LEU A 4 -8.08 -0.68 0.46
N ALA A 5 -7.92 -1.29 1.63
CA ALA A 5 -6.62 -1.48 2.26
C ALA A 5 -6.05 -2.80 1.74
N VAL A 6 -4.99 -2.73 0.94
CA VAL A 6 -4.34 -3.91 0.35
C VAL A 6 -2.95 -4.10 0.90
N VAL A 7 -2.58 -5.35 1.14
CA VAL A 7 -1.24 -5.71 1.63
C VAL A 7 -0.34 -6.07 0.47
N CYS A 8 0.85 -5.47 0.44
CA CYS A 8 1.87 -5.81 -0.53
C CYS A 8 2.45 -7.19 -0.24
N PRO A 9 2.36 -8.17 -1.16
CA PRO A 9 2.93 -9.50 -0.94
C PRO A 9 4.47 -9.51 -0.96
N ARG A 10 5.10 -8.40 -1.39
CA ARG A 10 6.57 -8.27 -1.50
C ARG A 10 7.19 -7.72 -0.22
N CYS A 11 6.68 -6.60 0.29
CA CYS A 11 7.23 -5.95 1.49
C CYS A 11 6.38 -6.13 2.74
N GLY A 12 5.17 -6.66 2.62
CA GLY A 12 4.23 -6.84 3.74
C GLY A 12 3.46 -5.58 4.13
N MET A 13 3.80 -4.40 3.60
CA MET A 13 3.12 -3.15 3.97
C MET A 13 1.74 -3.03 3.34
N ALA A 14 0.80 -2.52 4.12
CA ALA A 14 -0.52 -2.15 3.68
C ALA A 14 -0.49 -0.79 2.98
N SER A 15 -1.33 -0.63 1.95
CA SER A 15 -1.51 0.61 1.20
C SER A 15 -2.97 0.79 0.84
N ALA A 16 -3.40 2.05 0.75
CA ALA A 16 -4.76 2.39 0.34
C ALA A 16 -4.84 2.42 -1.18
N ALA A 17 -5.72 1.61 -1.75
CA ALA A 17 -6.02 1.54 -3.16
C ALA A 17 -7.48 1.95 -3.42
N LYS A 18 -7.76 2.45 -4.62
CA LYS A 18 -9.12 2.78 -5.04
C LYS A 18 -9.80 1.51 -5.56
N SER A 19 -11.05 1.27 -5.17
CA SER A 19 -11.78 0.04 -5.50
C SER A 19 -12.13 -0.16 -6.98
N GLY A 20 -11.67 0.71 -7.88
CA GLY A 20 -11.89 0.62 -9.33
C GLY A 20 -10.61 0.49 -10.15
N ALA A 21 -9.44 0.38 -9.49
CA ALA A 21 -8.19 0.09 -10.19
C ALA A 21 -7.99 -1.43 -10.29
N LYS A 22 -7.42 -1.91 -11.41
CA LYS A 22 -7.03 -3.33 -11.57
C LYS A 22 -5.75 -3.67 -10.81
N SER A 23 -4.82 -2.72 -10.77
CA SER A 23 -3.52 -2.88 -10.13
C SER A 23 -3.08 -1.61 -9.41
N HIS A 24 -2.35 -1.77 -8.33
CA HIS A 24 -1.80 -0.71 -7.51
C HIS A 24 -0.29 -0.89 -7.37
N VAL A 25 0.49 0.18 -7.52
CA VAL A 25 1.93 0.12 -7.27
C VAL A 25 2.19 0.45 -5.81
N CYS A 26 2.86 -0.46 -5.11
CA CYS A 26 3.25 -0.27 -3.72
C CYS A 26 4.17 0.95 -3.60
N PRO A 27 3.78 2.01 -2.87
CA PRO A 27 4.60 3.22 -2.73
C PRO A 27 5.89 2.97 -1.93
N PHE A 28 5.98 1.83 -1.24
CA PHE A 28 7.11 1.52 -0.39
C PHE A 28 8.25 0.77 -1.09
N CYS A 29 7.92 -0.24 -1.90
CA CYS A 29 8.92 -1.09 -2.57
C CYS A 29 8.84 -1.05 -4.10
N GLY A 30 7.86 -0.34 -4.67
CA GLY A 30 7.64 -0.28 -6.12
C GLY A 30 7.02 -1.53 -6.74
N ALA A 31 6.68 -2.55 -5.94
CA ALA A 31 6.04 -3.76 -6.46
C ALA A 31 4.64 -3.48 -7.01
N ARG A 32 4.29 -4.16 -8.10
CA ARG A 32 2.93 -4.12 -8.66
C ARG A 32 2.04 -5.11 -7.92
N ILE A 33 1.01 -4.59 -7.26
CA ILE A 33 -0.01 -5.33 -6.52
C ILE A 33 -1.22 -5.44 -7.43
N ASP A 34 -1.61 -6.66 -7.77
CA ASP A 34 -2.84 -6.92 -8.51
C ASP A 34 -4.02 -6.87 -7.55
N LEU A 35 -4.92 -5.89 -7.69
CA LEU A 35 -5.99 -5.64 -6.72
C LEU A 35 -7.08 -6.72 -6.77
N GLU A 36 -7.22 -7.43 -7.89
CA GLU A 36 -8.15 -8.55 -8.01
C GLU A 36 -7.66 -9.77 -7.22
N ARG A 37 -6.35 -9.93 -7.07
CA ARG A 37 -5.71 -11.05 -6.33
C ARG A 37 -5.06 -10.63 -5.01
N ALA A 38 -5.12 -9.36 -4.65
CA ALA A 38 -4.47 -8.84 -3.45
C ALA A 38 -5.21 -9.23 -2.19
N SER A 39 -4.46 -9.41 -1.10
CA SER A 39 -5.04 -9.53 0.24
C SER A 39 -5.57 -8.16 0.69
N VAL A 40 -6.89 -8.01 0.62
CA VAL A 40 -7.61 -6.86 1.15
C VAL A 40 -7.86 -7.08 2.64
N ILE A 41 -7.33 -6.19 3.48
CA ILE A 41 -7.53 -6.25 4.94
C ILE A 41 -8.71 -5.40 5.42
N ALA A 42 -9.11 -4.39 4.63
CA ALA A 42 -10.28 -3.57 4.89
C ALA A 42 -10.82 -2.95 3.61
N SER A 43 -12.12 -2.64 3.57
CA SER A 43 -12.75 -1.92 2.48
C SER A 43 -13.79 -0.96 3.04
N GLY A 44 -13.87 0.26 2.53
CA GLY A 44 -14.79 1.25 3.09
C GLY A 44 -14.49 2.68 2.68
N THR A 45 -14.74 3.59 3.61
CA THR A 45 -14.39 5.01 3.46
C THR A 45 -12.88 5.22 3.51
N ALA A 46 -12.41 6.39 3.08
CA ALA A 46 -11.00 6.75 3.14
C ALA A 46 -10.45 6.69 4.58
N GLU A 47 -11.29 7.01 5.57
CA GLU A 47 -10.90 7.05 6.98
C GLU A 47 -10.71 5.63 7.55
N GLU A 48 -11.67 4.74 7.30
CA GLU A 48 -11.59 3.33 7.73
C GLU A 48 -10.38 2.62 7.11
N VAL A 49 -10.15 2.83 5.81
CA VAL A 49 -9.02 2.25 5.10
C VAL A 49 -7.69 2.78 5.62
N ARG A 50 -7.57 4.09 5.87
CA ARG A 50 -6.36 4.67 6.47
C ARG A 50 -6.10 4.10 7.86
N LYS A 51 -7.14 3.96 8.69
CA LYS A 51 -7.02 3.40 10.04
C LYS A 51 -6.54 1.94 9.99
N ALA A 52 -7.07 1.15 9.07
CA ALA A 52 -6.63 -0.24 8.85
C ALA A 52 -5.18 -0.31 8.34
N VAL A 53 -4.81 0.51 7.36
CA VAL A 53 -3.44 0.58 6.83
C VAL A 53 -2.45 0.99 7.91
N ALA A 54 -2.76 2.02 8.70
CA ALA A 54 -1.91 2.49 9.79
C ALA A 54 -1.71 1.40 10.84
N ARG A 55 -2.79 0.73 11.27
CA ARG A 55 -2.72 -0.39 12.22
C ARG A 55 -1.89 -1.56 11.71
N HIS A 56 -2.00 -1.89 10.43
CA HIS A 56 -1.21 -2.98 9.83
C HIS A 56 0.28 -2.61 9.73
N ASN A 57 0.59 -1.36 9.35
CA ASN A 57 1.96 -0.90 9.19
C ASN A 57 2.67 -0.60 10.52
N GLU A 58 1.93 -0.35 11.60
CA GLU A 58 2.48 -0.06 12.94
C GLU A 58 3.42 -1.16 13.43
N GLY A 59 3.06 -2.44 13.22
CA GLY A 59 3.88 -3.59 13.58
C GLY A 59 4.98 -3.95 12.57
N LEU A 60 4.93 -3.38 11.36
CA LEU A 60 5.86 -3.65 10.26
C LEU A 60 6.88 -2.54 10.05
N ARG A 61 7.08 -1.67 11.05
CA ARG A 61 8.12 -0.63 11.06
C ARG A 61 9.51 -1.25 10.91
N LYS A 62 9.91 -1.54 9.66
CA LYS A 62 11.32 -1.77 9.32
C LYS A 62 12.04 -0.44 9.49
N PRO A 63 13.15 -0.37 10.26
CA PRO A 63 13.96 0.84 10.39
C PRO A 63 14.80 1.09 9.12
N GLY A 64 14.19 1.17 7.94
CA GLY A 64 14.92 1.25 6.67
C GLY A 64 14.10 1.45 5.40
N GLY A 65 12.88 2.01 5.47
CA GLY A 65 12.03 2.29 4.31
C GLY A 65 12.33 3.62 3.61
N GLY A 66 13.59 4.03 3.52
CA GLY A 66 14.05 5.20 2.79
C GLY A 66 14.75 4.80 1.51
N ALA A 67 13.99 4.52 0.44
CA ALA A 67 14.56 4.37 -0.89
C ALA A 67 14.53 5.74 -1.58
N ARG A 68 15.66 6.44 -1.48
CA ARG A 68 16.08 7.59 -2.29
C ARG A 68 15.58 7.48 -3.74
N LYS A 69 14.99 8.57 -4.25
CA LYS A 69 15.13 8.97 -5.65
C LYS A 69 15.64 10.42 -5.69
N THR A 70 16.90 10.60 -5.33
CA THR A 70 17.75 11.64 -5.93
C THR A 70 18.65 10.93 -6.93
N ALA A 71 18.56 11.33 -8.20
CA ALA A 71 19.59 11.24 -9.27
C ALA A 71 18.95 10.88 -10.62
N ASP A 72 18.60 11.92 -11.39
CA ASP A 72 18.88 12.07 -12.83
C ASP A 72 18.58 13.56 -13.13
N GLY A 73 19.50 14.51 -13.30
CA GLY A 73 20.92 14.39 -13.65
C GLY A 73 21.17 14.74 -15.12
N MET A 74 20.75 15.92 -15.58
CA MET A 74 21.27 16.56 -16.80
C MET A 74 21.23 18.08 -16.69
#